data_AF-A0A2Z5G3J0-F1
#
_entry.id   AF-A0A2Z5G3J0-F1
#
_cell.length_a   1.000
_cell.length_b   1.000
_cell.length_c   1.000
_cell.angle_alpha   90.00
_cell.angle_beta   90.00
_cell.angle_gamma   90.00
#
_symmetry.space_group_name_H-M   'P 1'
#
loop_
_entity.id
_entity.type
_entity.pdbx_description
1 polymer ?
#
loop_
_entity_poly.entity_id
_entity_poly.type
_entity_poly.pdbx_seq_one_letter_code
_entity_poly.pdbx_strand_id
1 'polypeptide(L)'
;MPKLTLFAYQTGEQYITKAALIADRSMEVEISPGTESMYAMYEEAAAARKMSTLDLFASRFNRQFGSEAEVKTHLRPILQNQAAQMANFLQSGIPTNHYKRDRVSVVADTERGGKVRGSTDAAVAPFLEDPVRAQRRLHAAIAASVPESRSRGELRDFYLKQGFSQDEKYVLLWGRSSGRTNAAGPHLDTNPTMLAQMMVSIREMEPDRKLVLIGDPVNIPGAVGGTSVPHADMNLFQYWRSKDWPGGKDMASQMFFLALIQSHHPETVSVGTNSGILELPHLMGMRTIYLENKHDHDRKGLRWQKKLEMTNIDRLSTTAATELWGRKNVLFEEVREWLGSRMPGAYPSEEQAAFLSQLKELASLDEGTKQPGQTRPFAQKLADVSSSWARSRSEHFTGSNSTSGAALAKMNDSLLKDKLTRDELDRFRKIWQEGLDRETSGRSQEAWRSVLVDQQQEGTPIAADETDFNPPVNVARPRSPSSTMPGAFPEGS
;
A
#
# COMPACT_ATOMS: atom_id res chain seq x y z
N MET A 1 -0.20 20.85 -20.45
CA MET A 1 0.67 20.27 -19.40
C MET A 1 1.06 18.87 -19.82
N PRO A 2 2.25 18.36 -19.46
CA PRO A 2 2.60 16.97 -19.72
C PRO A 2 1.62 16.06 -18.96
N LYS A 3 1.07 15.05 -19.65
CA LYS A 3 0.23 14.02 -19.04
C LYS A 3 1.10 13.02 -18.29
N LEU A 4 0.65 12.59 -17.11
CA LEU A 4 1.31 11.52 -16.37
C LEU A 4 0.98 10.19 -17.04
N THR A 5 1.97 9.47 -17.55
CA THR A 5 1.78 8.08 -18.00
C THR A 5 2.04 7.10 -16.86
N LEU A 6 1.15 6.13 -16.66
CA LEU A 6 1.32 4.98 -15.78
C LEU A 6 1.26 3.68 -16.56
N PHE A 7 2.08 2.70 -16.17
CA PHE A 7 1.91 1.33 -16.65
C PHE A 7 1.02 0.51 -15.73
N ALA A 8 0.19 -0.36 -16.30
CA ALA A 8 -0.79 -1.16 -15.56
C ALA A 8 -0.17 -2.05 -14.47
N TYR A 9 1.07 -2.52 -14.67
CA TYR A 9 1.78 -3.32 -13.68
C TYR A 9 2.30 -2.49 -12.48
N GLN A 10 2.31 -1.15 -12.56
CA GLN A 10 2.73 -0.23 -11.50
C GLN A 10 1.60 0.05 -10.50
N THR A 11 0.86 -0.99 -10.10
CA THR A 11 -0.24 -0.89 -9.12
C THR A 11 0.18 -0.27 -7.79
N GLY A 12 1.47 -0.30 -7.46
CA GLY A 12 2.03 0.38 -6.30
C GLY A 12 1.92 1.90 -6.33
N GLU A 13 1.78 2.54 -7.50
CA GLU A 13 1.75 4.00 -7.68
C GLU A 13 0.33 4.57 -7.82
N GLN A 14 -0.69 3.71 -7.85
CA GLN A 14 -2.08 4.14 -8.10
C GLN A 14 -2.64 5.01 -6.97
N TYR A 15 -2.24 4.75 -5.71
CA TYR A 15 -2.76 5.45 -4.54
C TYR A 15 -2.28 6.90 -4.49
N ILE A 16 -0.96 7.11 -4.61
CA ILE A 16 -0.47 8.48 -4.75
C ILE A 16 -1.01 9.17 -6.00
N THR A 17 -1.10 8.47 -7.13
CA THR A 17 -1.60 9.11 -8.36
C THR A 17 -3.05 9.57 -8.17
N LYS A 18 -3.86 8.80 -7.44
CA LYS A 18 -5.21 9.23 -7.06
C LYS A 18 -5.19 10.46 -6.16
N ALA A 19 -4.34 10.48 -5.13
CA ALA A 19 -4.21 11.65 -4.27
C ALA A 19 -3.74 12.91 -5.04
N ALA A 20 -2.83 12.75 -5.99
CA ALA A 20 -2.34 13.80 -6.87
C ALA A 20 -3.43 14.32 -7.82
N LEU A 21 -4.17 13.41 -8.46
CA LEU A 21 -5.33 13.73 -9.29
C LEU A 21 -6.39 14.52 -8.50
N ILE A 22 -6.54 14.22 -7.22
CA ILE A 22 -7.45 14.92 -6.31
C ILE A 22 -6.89 16.32 -5.94
N ALA A 23 -5.58 16.42 -5.63
CA ALA A 23 -4.95 17.65 -5.17
C ALA A 23 -4.69 18.69 -6.29
N ASP A 24 -4.44 18.24 -7.52
CA ASP A 24 -4.26 19.07 -8.70
C ASP A 24 -5.42 18.83 -9.67
N ARG A 25 -6.23 19.86 -9.96
CA ARG A 25 -7.39 19.75 -10.88
C ARG A 25 -7.00 19.67 -12.35
N SER A 26 -5.77 20.05 -12.69
CA SER A 26 -5.27 20.15 -14.06
C SER A 26 -4.50 18.91 -14.52
N MET A 27 -4.07 18.07 -13.57
CA MET A 27 -3.34 16.83 -13.85
C MET A 27 -4.16 15.89 -14.73
N GLU A 28 -3.55 15.29 -15.73
CA GLU A 28 -4.15 14.28 -16.60
C GLU A 28 -3.27 13.02 -16.56
N VAL A 29 -3.90 11.84 -16.55
CA VAL A 29 -3.25 10.53 -16.42
C VAL A 29 -3.61 9.64 -17.60
N GLU A 30 -2.60 9.08 -18.24
CA GLU A 30 -2.71 8.05 -19.26
C GLU A 30 -2.23 6.72 -18.72
N ILE A 31 -3.03 5.67 -18.88
CA ILE A 31 -2.68 4.34 -18.41
C ILE A 31 -2.42 3.47 -19.63
N SER A 32 -1.19 2.99 -19.76
CA SER A 32 -0.82 2.03 -20.78
C SER A 32 -0.74 0.61 -20.18
N PRO A 33 -1.19 -0.44 -20.88
CA PRO A 33 -0.94 -1.82 -20.47
C PRO A 33 0.54 -2.10 -20.17
N GLY A 34 1.45 -1.62 -21.03
CA GLY A 34 2.89 -1.67 -20.81
C GLY A 34 3.48 -3.06 -20.99
N THR A 35 3.00 -3.86 -21.94
CA THR A 35 3.45 -5.24 -22.16
C THR A 35 4.93 -5.30 -22.50
N GLU A 36 5.38 -4.43 -23.40
CA GLU A 36 6.80 -4.33 -23.80
C GLU A 36 7.69 -3.89 -22.64
N SER A 37 7.22 -2.92 -21.84
CA SER A 37 7.95 -2.42 -20.68
C SER A 37 8.07 -3.48 -19.58
N MET A 38 6.99 -4.21 -19.30
CA MET A 38 7.01 -5.32 -18.34
C MET A 38 7.96 -6.43 -18.81
N TYR A 39 7.94 -6.79 -20.09
CA TYR A 39 8.86 -7.80 -20.62
C TYR A 39 10.33 -7.38 -20.46
N ALA A 40 10.67 -6.14 -20.83
CA ALA A 40 12.02 -5.60 -20.67
C ALA A 40 12.52 -5.63 -19.21
N MET A 41 11.64 -5.31 -18.24
CA MET A 41 11.98 -5.44 -16.82
C MET A 41 12.32 -6.89 -16.42
N TYR A 42 11.63 -7.87 -16.99
CA TYR A 42 11.94 -9.28 -16.77
C TYR A 42 13.25 -9.71 -17.45
N GLU A 43 13.60 -9.15 -18.60
CA GLU A 43 14.91 -9.37 -19.23
C GLU A 43 16.04 -8.88 -18.33
N GLU A 44 15.92 -7.66 -17.78
CA GLU A 44 16.89 -7.11 -16.83
C GLU A 44 17.00 -7.97 -15.55
N ALA A 45 15.85 -8.38 -14.99
CA ALA A 45 15.82 -9.23 -13.80
C ALA A 45 16.40 -10.63 -14.05
N ALA A 46 16.16 -11.21 -15.22
CA ALA A 46 16.69 -12.51 -15.62
C ALA A 46 18.22 -12.43 -15.82
N ALA A 47 18.71 -11.38 -16.48
CA ALA A 47 20.14 -11.12 -16.63
C ALA A 47 20.85 -10.98 -15.27
N ALA A 48 20.27 -10.23 -14.33
CA ALA A 48 20.79 -10.09 -12.97
C ALA A 48 20.84 -11.43 -12.21
N ARG A 49 19.93 -12.35 -12.50
CA ARG A 49 19.83 -13.68 -11.90
C ARG A 49 20.59 -14.77 -12.66
N LYS A 50 21.24 -14.42 -13.78
CA LYS A 50 21.93 -15.37 -14.67
C LYS A 50 21.03 -16.53 -15.12
N MET A 51 19.76 -16.24 -15.42
CA MET A 51 18.79 -17.21 -15.92
C MET A 51 18.12 -16.69 -17.20
N SER A 52 17.44 -17.55 -17.95
CA SER A 52 16.70 -17.09 -19.13
C SER A 52 15.43 -16.33 -18.70
N THR A 53 15.02 -15.36 -19.53
CA THR A 53 13.76 -14.63 -19.32
C THR A 53 12.57 -15.58 -19.29
N LEU A 54 12.56 -16.62 -20.14
CA LEU A 54 11.50 -17.62 -20.19
C LEU A 54 11.41 -18.45 -18.90
N ASP A 55 12.54 -18.85 -18.32
CA ASP A 55 12.56 -19.58 -17.04
C ASP A 55 12.03 -18.72 -15.89
N LEU A 56 12.38 -17.43 -15.89
CA LEU A 56 11.88 -16.48 -14.89
C LEU A 56 10.36 -16.29 -15.01
N PHE A 57 9.83 -16.18 -16.23
CA PHE A 57 8.39 -16.17 -16.48
C PHE A 57 7.73 -17.50 -16.08
N ALA A 58 8.35 -18.63 -16.40
CA ALA A 58 7.79 -19.93 -16.10
C ALA A 58 7.66 -20.19 -14.59
N SER A 59 8.66 -19.75 -13.83
CA SER A 59 8.60 -19.74 -12.37
C SER A 59 7.46 -18.86 -11.87
N ARG A 60 7.29 -17.65 -12.40
CA ARG A 60 6.30 -16.67 -11.93
C ARG A 60 4.86 -17.06 -12.23
N PHE A 61 4.61 -17.56 -13.44
CA PHE A 61 3.25 -17.85 -13.93
C PHE A 61 2.87 -19.32 -13.81
N ASN A 62 3.76 -20.15 -13.24
CA ASN A 62 3.57 -21.60 -13.13
C ASN A 62 3.20 -22.24 -14.48
N ARG A 63 3.86 -21.80 -15.56
CA ARG A 63 3.57 -22.20 -16.94
C ARG A 63 4.82 -22.08 -17.80
N GLN A 64 5.13 -23.10 -18.59
CA GLN A 64 6.22 -23.00 -19.57
C GLN A 64 5.80 -22.15 -20.77
N PHE A 65 6.75 -21.37 -21.30
CA PHE A 65 6.58 -20.55 -22.50
C PHE A 65 7.65 -20.92 -23.52
N GLY A 66 7.26 -21.15 -24.76
CA GLY A 66 8.17 -21.54 -25.85
C GLY A 66 8.89 -20.35 -26.51
N SER A 67 8.40 -19.12 -26.32
CA SER A 67 8.99 -17.92 -26.93
C SER A 67 8.59 -16.63 -26.23
N GLU A 68 9.32 -15.54 -26.50
CA GLU A 68 8.94 -14.17 -26.14
C GLU A 68 7.53 -13.80 -26.64
N ALA A 69 7.21 -14.16 -27.89
CA ALA A 69 5.91 -13.86 -28.49
C ALA A 69 4.75 -14.53 -27.71
N GLU A 70 4.98 -15.75 -27.20
CA GLU A 70 3.99 -16.44 -26.36
C GLU A 70 3.82 -15.73 -25.01
N VAL A 71 4.92 -15.32 -24.37
CA VAL A 71 4.88 -14.55 -23.11
C VAL A 71 4.08 -13.25 -23.31
N LYS A 72 4.39 -12.48 -24.36
CA LYS A 72 3.69 -11.22 -24.66
C LYS A 72 2.22 -11.43 -24.96
N THR A 73 1.87 -12.49 -25.70
CA THR A 73 0.48 -12.88 -25.97
C THR A 73 -0.27 -13.23 -24.69
N HIS A 74 0.40 -13.87 -23.73
CA HIS A 74 -0.16 -14.18 -22.42
C HIS A 74 -0.34 -12.93 -21.53
N LEU A 75 0.64 -12.03 -21.51
CA LEU A 75 0.63 -10.82 -20.68
C LEU A 75 -0.40 -9.79 -21.14
N ARG A 76 -0.56 -9.60 -22.45
CA ARG A 76 -1.38 -8.53 -23.03
C ARG A 76 -2.81 -8.46 -22.45
N PRO A 77 -3.63 -9.53 -22.46
CA PRO A 77 -4.99 -9.45 -21.90
C PRO A 77 -4.99 -9.20 -20.38
N ILE A 78 -4.00 -9.71 -19.65
CA ILE A 78 -3.85 -9.47 -18.20
C ILE A 78 -3.61 -7.98 -17.94
N LEU A 79 -2.66 -7.39 -18.66
CA LEU A 79 -2.28 -5.98 -18.50
C LEU A 79 -3.34 -5.02 -19.02
N GLN A 80 -4.07 -5.37 -20.08
CA GLN A 80 -5.22 -4.60 -20.56
C GLN A 80 -6.34 -4.55 -19.50
N ASN A 81 -6.66 -5.69 -18.89
CA ASN A 81 -7.62 -5.73 -17.80
C ASN A 81 -7.14 -4.94 -16.58
N GLN A 82 -5.85 -5.04 -16.22
CA GLN A 82 -5.26 -4.25 -15.14
C GLN A 82 -5.30 -2.74 -15.44
N ALA A 83 -5.04 -2.33 -16.68
CA ALA A 83 -5.13 -0.93 -17.10
C ALA A 83 -6.55 -0.38 -16.92
N ALA A 84 -7.56 -1.14 -17.35
CA ALA A 84 -8.96 -0.78 -17.16
C ALA A 84 -9.36 -0.71 -15.67
N GLN A 85 -8.91 -1.67 -14.86
CA GLN A 85 -9.13 -1.65 -13.41
C GLN A 85 -8.47 -0.44 -12.74
N MET A 86 -7.24 -0.11 -13.13
CA MET A 86 -6.54 1.07 -12.63
C MET A 86 -7.23 2.38 -13.07
N ALA A 87 -7.73 2.46 -14.31
CA ALA A 87 -8.50 3.61 -14.79
C ALA A 87 -9.75 3.81 -13.94
N ASN A 88 -10.53 2.74 -13.74
CA ASN A 88 -11.71 2.77 -12.89
C ASN A 88 -11.36 3.16 -11.45
N PHE A 89 -10.24 2.65 -10.92
CA PHE A 89 -9.76 3.01 -9.59
C PHE A 89 -9.44 4.52 -9.50
N LEU A 90 -8.71 5.07 -10.46
CA LEU A 90 -8.33 6.49 -10.48
C LEU A 90 -9.51 7.42 -10.74
N GLN A 91 -10.49 7.02 -11.57
CA GLN A 91 -11.69 7.81 -11.84
C GLN A 91 -12.72 7.76 -10.70
N SER A 92 -12.84 6.62 -10.02
CA SER A 92 -13.84 6.43 -8.95
C SER A 92 -13.64 7.44 -7.80
N GLY A 93 -14.73 8.04 -7.34
CA GLY A 93 -14.68 8.93 -6.19
C GLY A 93 -13.91 10.23 -6.42
N ILE A 94 -13.65 10.65 -7.66
CA ILE A 94 -13.29 12.04 -7.96
C ILE A 94 -14.60 12.80 -8.25
N PRO A 95 -14.89 13.91 -7.56
CA PRO A 95 -16.14 14.65 -7.80
C PRO A 95 -16.21 15.08 -9.26
N THR A 96 -17.26 14.77 -10.00
CA THR A 96 -17.33 15.11 -11.43
C THR A 96 -17.69 16.57 -11.69
N ASN A 97 -18.20 17.28 -10.68
CA ASN A 97 -18.73 18.64 -10.81
C ASN A 97 -17.65 19.74 -10.84
N HIS A 98 -16.41 19.42 -10.46
CA HIS A 98 -15.30 20.39 -10.38
C HIS A 98 -14.07 19.99 -11.20
N TYR A 99 -14.17 18.93 -11.99
CA TYR A 99 -13.04 18.30 -12.67
C TYR A 99 -13.44 17.87 -14.09
N LYS A 100 -12.51 17.98 -15.05
CA LYS A 100 -12.72 17.44 -16.40
C LYS A 100 -13.04 15.94 -16.30
N ARG A 101 -14.06 15.46 -17.01
CA ARG A 101 -14.45 14.03 -17.01
C ARG A 101 -13.38 13.09 -17.58
N ASP A 102 -12.51 13.60 -18.47
CA ASP A 102 -11.58 12.78 -19.25
C ASP A 102 -10.12 12.85 -18.75
N ARG A 103 -9.92 13.08 -17.45
CA ARG A 103 -8.57 13.21 -16.86
C ARG A 103 -7.81 11.90 -16.72
N VAL A 104 -8.49 10.77 -16.89
CA VAL A 104 -7.88 9.45 -16.83
C VAL A 104 -8.31 8.71 -18.08
N SER A 105 -7.35 8.30 -18.89
CA SER A 105 -7.62 7.55 -20.12
C SER A 105 -6.73 6.33 -20.23
N VAL A 106 -7.29 5.22 -20.71
CA VAL A 106 -6.50 4.05 -21.12
C VAL A 106 -6.03 4.29 -22.55
N VAL A 107 -4.72 4.22 -22.76
CA VAL A 107 -4.10 4.38 -24.08
C VAL A 107 -3.68 3.02 -24.64
N ALA A 108 -3.35 2.99 -25.93
CA ALA A 108 -2.78 1.81 -26.55
C ALA A 108 -1.49 1.36 -25.83
N ASP A 109 -1.14 0.10 -26.02
CA ASP A 109 0.12 -0.45 -25.51
C ASP A 109 1.27 0.34 -26.14
N THR A 110 1.99 1.11 -25.33
CA THR A 110 3.04 2.00 -25.84
C THR A 110 4.24 1.16 -26.27
N GLU A 111 4.75 1.40 -27.47
CA GLU A 111 5.94 0.72 -27.97
C GLU A 111 7.20 1.07 -27.13
N ARG A 112 8.17 0.16 -27.18
CA ARG A 112 9.47 0.22 -26.49
C ARG A 112 10.10 1.63 -26.62
N GLY A 113 10.28 2.35 -25.51
CA GLY A 113 11.08 3.59 -25.49
C GLY A 113 10.51 4.77 -24.71
N GLY A 114 9.25 4.73 -24.28
CA GLY A 114 8.71 5.69 -23.33
C GLY A 114 9.38 5.52 -21.96
N LYS A 115 10.50 6.21 -21.71
CA LYS A 115 11.04 6.36 -20.36
C LYS A 115 10.01 7.11 -19.52
N VAL A 116 9.13 6.38 -18.84
CA VAL A 116 8.33 6.93 -17.74
C VAL A 116 9.24 7.04 -16.51
N ARG A 117 10.28 7.87 -16.61
CA ARG A 117 11.00 8.37 -15.44
C ARG A 117 10.21 9.56 -14.93
N GLY A 118 9.71 9.46 -13.69
CA GLY A 118 9.06 10.58 -13.02
C GLY A 118 7.56 10.44 -12.80
N SER A 119 6.96 9.25 -12.89
CA SER A 119 5.54 9.10 -12.55
C SER A 119 5.23 9.48 -11.10
N THR A 120 6.05 8.97 -10.19
CA THR A 120 6.04 9.38 -8.79
C THR A 120 6.36 10.87 -8.64
N ASP A 121 7.33 11.41 -9.40
CA ASP A 121 7.76 12.82 -9.30
C ASP A 121 6.66 13.79 -9.72
N ALA A 122 5.98 13.49 -10.84
CA ALA A 122 4.83 14.24 -11.29
C ALA A 122 3.63 14.10 -10.34
N ALA A 123 3.42 12.92 -9.74
CA ALA A 123 2.36 12.72 -8.76
C ALA A 123 2.62 13.45 -7.43
N VAL A 124 3.88 13.60 -7.00
CA VAL A 124 4.21 14.37 -5.78
C VAL A 124 4.36 15.86 -6.00
N ALA A 125 4.59 16.31 -7.23
CA ALA A 125 4.92 17.70 -7.51
C ALA A 125 4.00 18.72 -6.76
N PRO A 126 2.67 18.53 -6.72
CA PRO A 126 1.79 19.44 -5.96
C PRO A 126 2.12 19.50 -4.46
N PHE A 127 2.52 18.37 -3.86
CA PHE A 127 2.89 18.26 -2.46
C PHE A 127 4.30 18.78 -2.16
N LEU A 128 5.17 18.87 -3.15
CA LEU A 128 6.51 19.46 -3.00
C LEU A 128 6.48 20.99 -3.06
N GLU A 129 5.66 21.52 -3.98
CA GLU A 129 5.54 22.96 -4.21
C GLU A 129 4.88 23.66 -3.02
N ASP A 130 3.78 23.10 -2.51
CA ASP A 130 3.04 23.64 -1.37
C ASP A 130 2.35 22.50 -0.59
N PRO A 131 3.06 21.85 0.34
CA PRO A 131 2.55 20.68 1.06
C PRO A 131 1.24 20.98 1.82
N VAL A 132 1.14 22.15 2.44
CA VAL A 132 -0.02 22.56 3.26
C VAL A 132 -1.24 22.77 2.37
N ARG A 133 -1.08 23.46 1.24
CA ARG A 133 -2.18 23.67 0.29
C ARG A 133 -2.61 22.38 -0.38
N ALA A 134 -1.66 21.52 -0.78
CA ALA A 134 -1.95 20.22 -1.37
C ALA A 134 -2.72 19.31 -0.40
N GLN A 135 -2.30 19.27 0.86
CA GLN A 135 -3.00 18.57 1.93
C GLN A 135 -4.42 19.10 2.15
N ARG A 136 -4.58 20.42 2.26
CA ARG A 136 -5.90 21.06 2.44
C ARG A 136 -6.84 20.70 1.29
N ARG A 137 -6.34 20.75 0.05
CA ARG A 137 -7.10 20.36 -1.14
C ARG A 137 -7.48 18.89 -1.12
N LEU A 138 -6.55 18.01 -0.74
CA LEU A 138 -6.80 16.59 -0.61
C LEU A 138 -7.92 16.32 0.42
N HIS A 139 -7.85 16.91 1.61
CA HIS A 139 -8.89 16.80 2.64
C HIS A 139 -10.25 17.31 2.16
N ALA A 140 -10.29 18.53 1.59
CA ALA A 140 -11.52 19.13 1.08
C ALA A 140 -12.15 18.28 -0.04
N ALA A 141 -11.33 17.75 -0.93
CA ALA A 141 -11.82 16.93 -2.02
C ALA A 141 -12.27 15.54 -1.54
N ILE A 142 -11.58 14.90 -0.59
CA ILE A 142 -12.06 13.67 0.05
C ILE A 142 -13.45 13.88 0.67
N ALA A 143 -13.64 15.00 1.39
CA ALA A 143 -14.95 15.34 1.93
C ALA A 143 -15.98 15.51 0.82
N ALA A 144 -15.66 16.24 -0.25
CA ALA A 144 -16.55 16.46 -1.40
C ALA A 144 -16.86 15.16 -2.19
N SER A 145 -15.93 14.20 -2.22
CA SER A 145 -16.05 12.92 -2.93
C SER A 145 -17.03 11.95 -2.28
N VAL A 146 -17.25 12.08 -0.98
CA VAL A 146 -18.29 11.34 -0.28
C VAL A 146 -19.58 12.15 -0.38
N PRO A 147 -20.68 11.59 -0.94
CA PRO A 147 -21.95 12.30 -1.05
C PRO A 147 -22.38 12.88 0.30
N GLU A 148 -22.75 14.16 0.31
CA GLU A 148 -23.17 14.91 1.50
C GLU A 148 -24.48 14.37 2.14
N SER A 149 -25.14 13.44 1.46
CA SER A 149 -26.29 12.68 1.94
C SER A 149 -25.94 11.77 3.12
N ARG A 150 -26.87 10.86 3.44
CA ARG A 150 -26.82 9.83 4.49
C ARG A 150 -25.42 9.18 4.68
N SER A 151 -24.64 9.01 3.61
CA SER A 151 -23.32 8.36 3.65
C SER A 151 -22.25 9.07 4.50
N ARG A 152 -22.14 10.41 4.51
CA ARG A 152 -21.16 11.10 5.40
C ARG A 152 -21.54 10.97 6.87
N GLY A 153 -22.83 11.11 7.18
CA GLY A 153 -23.37 10.91 8.53
C GLY A 153 -23.12 9.48 9.01
N GLU A 154 -23.46 8.49 8.20
CA GLU A 154 -23.23 7.08 8.52
C GLU A 154 -21.75 6.74 8.67
N LEU A 155 -20.85 7.32 7.87
CA LEU A 155 -19.40 7.12 8.04
C LEU A 155 -18.89 7.73 9.35
N ARG A 156 -19.42 8.89 9.77
CA ARG A 156 -19.14 9.47 11.09
C ARG A 156 -19.70 8.60 12.21
N ASP A 157 -20.92 8.09 12.07
CA ASP A 157 -21.53 7.18 13.04
C ASP A 157 -20.75 5.87 13.15
N PHE A 158 -20.29 5.33 12.02
CA PHE A 158 -19.42 4.16 11.99
C PHE A 158 -18.11 4.42 12.72
N TYR A 159 -17.49 5.58 12.47
CA TYR A 159 -16.28 6.04 13.18
C TYR A 159 -16.50 6.13 14.70
N LEU A 160 -17.56 6.78 15.14
CA LEU A 160 -17.90 6.88 16.56
C LEU A 160 -18.16 5.49 17.18
N LYS A 161 -18.85 4.60 16.44
CA LYS A 161 -19.12 3.22 16.86
C LYS A 161 -17.85 2.38 17.02
N GLN A 162 -16.75 2.70 16.34
CA GLN A 162 -15.48 2.00 16.54
C GLN A 162 -14.83 2.31 17.90
N GLY A 163 -15.31 3.33 18.62
CA GLY A 163 -14.84 3.67 19.96
C GLY A 163 -13.70 4.67 20.00
N PHE A 164 -13.46 5.41 18.91
CA PHE A 164 -12.49 6.52 18.93
C PHE A 164 -12.95 7.61 19.92
N SER A 165 -12.06 8.01 20.81
CA SER A 165 -12.28 8.98 21.89
C SER A 165 -11.38 10.19 21.72
N GLN A 166 -11.93 11.40 21.88
CA GLN A 166 -11.26 12.67 21.55
C GLN A 166 -9.93 12.89 22.28
N ASP A 167 -9.78 12.38 23.50
CA ASP A 167 -8.60 12.60 24.34
C ASP A 167 -7.51 11.51 24.19
N GLU A 168 -7.72 10.54 23.30
CA GLU A 168 -6.80 9.43 23.10
C GLU A 168 -5.90 9.63 21.88
N LYS A 169 -4.68 9.08 21.97
CA LYS A 169 -3.73 9.00 20.86
C LYS A 169 -3.72 7.60 20.29
N TYR A 170 -3.55 7.46 18.98
CA TYR A 170 -3.65 6.17 18.30
C TYR A 170 -2.37 5.80 17.54
N VAL A 171 -2.16 4.49 17.37
CA VAL A 171 -1.26 3.91 16.38
C VAL A 171 -2.04 2.99 15.47
N LEU A 172 -2.03 3.28 14.17
CA LEU A 172 -2.58 2.40 13.15
C LEU A 172 -1.49 1.41 12.70
N LEU A 173 -1.67 0.16 13.06
CA LEU A 173 -0.78 -0.95 12.73
C LEU A 173 -1.37 -1.72 11.53
N TRP A 174 -0.78 -1.52 10.36
CA TRP A 174 -1.31 -2.06 9.11
C TRP A 174 -0.91 -3.51 8.87
N GLY A 175 -1.92 -4.37 8.89
CA GLY A 175 -1.86 -5.74 8.41
C GLY A 175 -2.02 -5.81 6.89
N ARG A 176 -1.21 -6.67 6.25
CA ARG A 176 -1.31 -7.00 4.84
C ARG A 176 -1.20 -8.51 4.68
N SER A 177 -2.17 -9.12 4.00
CA SER A 177 -2.15 -10.54 3.60
C SER A 177 -2.51 -10.73 2.11
N SER A 178 -2.29 -9.66 1.34
CA SER A 178 -2.60 -9.57 -0.08
C SER A 178 -1.91 -10.63 -0.95
N GLY A 179 -0.84 -11.28 -0.48
CA GLY A 179 -0.19 -12.36 -1.21
C GLY A 179 -1.07 -13.57 -1.46
N ARG A 180 -2.05 -13.80 -0.57
CA ARG A 180 -3.06 -14.85 -0.71
C ARG A 180 -4.22 -14.49 -1.61
N THR A 181 -4.40 -13.20 -1.94
CA THR A 181 -5.64 -12.70 -2.55
C THR A 181 -5.43 -11.92 -3.85
N ASN A 182 -4.24 -11.33 -4.06
CA ASN A 182 -3.95 -10.40 -5.14
C ASN A 182 -2.58 -10.70 -5.80
N ALA A 183 -2.39 -10.24 -7.05
CA ALA A 183 -1.17 -10.46 -7.85
C ALA A 183 0.13 -9.87 -7.27
N ALA A 184 0.05 -9.10 -6.17
CA ALA A 184 1.19 -8.42 -5.55
C ALA A 184 2.18 -9.37 -4.86
N GLY A 185 1.76 -10.60 -4.52
CA GLY A 185 2.61 -11.69 -4.05
C GLY A 185 2.89 -11.71 -2.52
N PRO A 186 3.07 -12.90 -1.91
CA PRO A 186 3.18 -13.09 -0.45
C PRO A 186 4.47 -12.59 0.22
N HIS A 187 5.43 -12.11 -0.56
CA HIS A 187 6.64 -11.45 -0.05
C HIS A 187 6.37 -10.04 0.48
N LEU A 188 5.20 -9.47 0.17
CA LEU A 188 4.76 -8.16 0.68
C LEU A 188 3.84 -8.26 1.90
N ASP A 189 3.51 -9.47 2.35
CA ASP A 189 2.64 -9.65 3.50
C ASP A 189 3.35 -9.21 4.80
N THR A 190 2.56 -8.81 5.79
CA THR A 190 3.09 -8.35 7.07
C THR A 190 3.62 -9.54 7.86
N ASN A 191 4.89 -9.47 8.29
CA ASN A 191 5.42 -10.43 9.26
C ASN A 191 4.73 -10.23 10.63
N PRO A 192 4.00 -11.25 11.15
CA PRO A 192 3.28 -11.15 12.41
C PRO A 192 4.18 -11.01 13.64
N THR A 193 5.35 -11.65 13.66
CA THR A 193 6.32 -11.58 14.76
C THR A 193 6.94 -10.19 14.85
N MET A 194 7.24 -9.58 13.70
CA MET A 194 7.70 -8.20 13.65
C MET A 194 6.62 -7.24 14.19
N LEU A 195 5.37 -7.42 13.77
CA LEU A 195 4.25 -6.60 14.27
C LEU A 195 4.09 -6.74 15.78
N ALA A 196 4.18 -7.96 16.32
CA ALA A 196 4.19 -8.23 17.76
C ALA A 196 5.32 -7.50 18.50
N GLN A 197 6.55 -7.50 17.98
CA GLN A 197 7.67 -6.77 18.62
C GLN A 197 7.46 -5.26 18.64
N MET A 198 6.87 -4.70 17.58
CA MET A 198 6.52 -3.29 17.54
C MET A 198 5.41 -2.96 18.53
N MET A 199 4.37 -3.80 18.63
CA MET A 199 3.30 -3.64 19.62
C MET A 199 3.84 -3.62 21.06
N VAL A 200 4.73 -4.57 21.40
CA VAL A 200 5.42 -4.59 22.70
C VAL A 200 6.23 -3.32 22.91
N SER A 201 7.05 -2.93 21.94
CA SER A 201 7.92 -1.75 22.06
C SER A 201 7.13 -0.45 22.20
N ILE A 202 6.05 -0.28 21.43
CA ILE A 202 5.20 0.91 21.52
C ILE A 202 4.54 0.95 22.89
N ARG A 203 4.00 -0.18 23.39
CA ARG A 203 3.36 -0.20 24.71
C ARG A 203 4.35 0.09 25.85
N GLU A 204 5.61 -0.32 25.71
CA GLU A 204 6.68 0.03 26.66
C GLU A 204 7.02 1.53 26.64
N MET A 205 7.05 2.16 25.45
CA MET A 205 7.45 3.57 25.30
C MET A 205 6.30 4.56 25.55
N GLU A 206 5.08 4.23 25.10
CA GLU A 206 3.89 5.08 25.10
C GLU A 206 2.67 4.25 25.57
N PRO A 207 2.59 3.92 26.88
CA PRO A 207 1.58 2.97 27.40
C PRO A 207 0.14 3.43 27.18
N ASP A 208 -0.11 4.75 27.12
CA ASP A 208 -1.45 5.33 26.97
C ASP A 208 -1.92 5.42 25.52
N ARG A 209 -1.01 5.24 24.55
CA ARG A 209 -1.35 5.30 23.13
C ARG A 209 -2.05 4.02 22.71
N LYS A 210 -3.23 4.14 22.11
CA LYS A 210 -4.09 3.02 21.71
C LYS A 210 -3.57 2.33 20.45
N LEU A 211 -3.47 1.01 20.50
CA LEU A 211 -3.04 0.16 19.38
C LEU A 211 -4.27 -0.24 18.56
N VAL A 212 -4.30 0.16 17.29
CA VAL A 212 -5.37 -0.16 16.34
C VAL A 212 -4.80 -1.06 15.25
N LEU A 213 -5.24 -2.30 15.18
CA LEU A 213 -4.92 -3.18 14.06
C LEU A 213 -5.87 -2.88 12.90
N ILE A 214 -5.33 -2.53 11.73
CA ILE A 214 -6.12 -2.12 10.55
C ILE A 214 -5.58 -2.78 9.29
N GLY A 215 -6.40 -2.91 8.24
CA GLY A 215 -5.98 -3.53 6.99
C GLY A 215 -6.45 -4.97 6.89
N ASP A 216 -5.61 -5.87 6.38
CA ASP A 216 -5.92 -7.30 6.36
C ASP A 216 -5.67 -7.97 7.71
N PRO A 217 -6.37 -9.07 8.03
CA PRO A 217 -6.10 -9.83 9.24
C PRO A 217 -4.70 -10.44 9.23
N VAL A 218 -4.02 -10.31 10.37
CA VAL A 218 -2.69 -10.89 10.63
C VAL A 218 -2.77 -11.72 11.91
N ASN A 219 -2.23 -12.93 11.88
CA ASN A 219 -2.22 -13.81 13.05
C ASN A 219 -1.05 -13.47 13.98
N ILE A 220 -1.29 -12.61 14.98
CA ILE A 220 -0.26 -12.14 15.91
C ILE A 220 0.01 -13.20 16.97
N PRO A 221 1.28 -13.58 17.22
CA PRO A 221 1.62 -14.53 18.28
C PRO A 221 1.28 -13.95 19.66
N GLY A 222 0.89 -14.80 20.61
CA GLY A 222 0.58 -14.36 21.99
C GLY A 222 1.81 -13.91 22.81
N ALA A 223 3.01 -14.31 22.39
CA ALA A 223 4.27 -13.91 23.02
C ALA A 223 5.39 -13.78 21.98
N VAL A 224 6.34 -12.87 22.23
CA VAL A 224 7.56 -12.72 21.43
C VAL A 224 8.75 -12.42 22.33
N GLY A 225 9.84 -13.18 22.17
CA GLY A 225 11.06 -12.99 22.98
C GLY A 225 10.88 -13.22 24.49
N GLY A 226 9.86 -14.00 24.90
CA GLY A 226 9.52 -14.20 26.31
C GLY A 226 8.56 -13.16 26.89
N THR A 227 8.23 -12.11 26.13
CA THR A 227 7.28 -11.07 26.54
C THR A 227 5.90 -11.36 25.97
N SER A 228 4.87 -11.25 26.81
CA SER A 228 3.46 -11.32 26.37
C SER A 228 3.17 -10.17 25.40
N VAL A 229 2.55 -10.48 24.26
CA VAL A 229 2.16 -9.45 23.31
C VAL A 229 0.91 -8.76 23.83
N PRO A 230 0.88 -7.42 23.91
CA PRO A 230 -0.31 -6.71 24.35
C PRO A 230 -1.47 -6.92 23.35
N HIS A 231 -2.70 -6.93 23.86
CA HIS A 231 -3.87 -6.89 22.99
C HIS A 231 -3.95 -5.54 22.27
N ALA A 232 -4.48 -5.55 21.04
CA ALA A 232 -4.90 -4.33 20.38
C ALA A 232 -6.14 -3.76 21.07
N ASP A 233 -6.18 -2.45 21.27
CA ASP A 233 -7.34 -1.76 21.84
C ASP A 233 -8.51 -1.75 20.84
N MET A 234 -8.20 -1.76 19.55
CA MET A 234 -9.19 -1.82 18.47
C MET A 234 -8.72 -2.75 17.35
N ASN A 235 -9.70 -3.41 16.73
CA ASN A 235 -9.47 -4.26 15.55
C ASN A 235 -10.39 -3.81 14.41
N LEU A 236 -9.79 -3.19 13.41
CA LEU A 236 -10.41 -2.69 12.18
C LEU A 236 -9.97 -3.52 10.97
N PHE A 237 -9.72 -4.83 11.15
CA PHE A 237 -9.43 -5.70 10.02
C PHE A 237 -10.59 -5.74 9.05
N GLN A 238 -10.29 -5.41 7.79
CA GLN A 238 -11.22 -5.40 6.67
C GLN A 238 -12.52 -4.67 7.01
N TYR A 239 -12.44 -3.57 7.77
CA TYR A 239 -13.62 -2.80 8.18
C TYR A 239 -14.50 -2.43 6.99
N TRP A 240 -13.89 -2.14 5.82
CA TRP A 240 -14.57 -1.85 4.55
C TRP A 240 -15.34 -3.03 3.93
N ARG A 241 -15.17 -4.25 4.46
CA ARG A 241 -15.94 -5.44 4.10
C ARG A 241 -17.02 -5.78 5.13
N SER A 242 -17.06 -5.05 6.25
CA SER A 242 -18.10 -5.25 7.26
C SER A 242 -19.48 -4.93 6.69
N LYS A 243 -20.50 -5.66 7.15
CA LYS A 243 -21.90 -5.33 6.83
C LYS A 243 -22.31 -3.97 7.39
N ASP A 244 -21.66 -3.54 8.46
CA ASP A 244 -21.91 -2.26 9.12
C ASP A 244 -21.20 -1.10 8.43
N TRP A 245 -20.35 -1.37 7.43
CA TRP A 245 -19.61 -0.32 6.71
C TRP A 245 -20.51 0.38 5.69
N PRO A 246 -20.78 1.68 5.85
CA PRO A 246 -21.73 2.40 5.00
C PRO A 246 -21.11 2.89 3.68
N GLY A 247 -19.77 2.87 3.57
CA GLY A 247 -19.04 3.38 2.41
C GLY A 247 -18.96 2.41 1.22
N GLY A 248 -19.58 1.22 1.30
CA GLY A 248 -19.46 0.19 0.27
C GLY A 248 -18.01 -0.17 -0.08
N LYS A 249 -17.74 -0.58 -1.32
CA LYS A 249 -16.37 -0.87 -1.80
C LYS A 249 -15.62 0.38 -2.29
N ASP A 250 -16.14 1.57 -2.00
CA ASP A 250 -15.57 2.82 -2.50
C ASP A 250 -14.35 3.27 -1.70
N MET A 251 -13.33 3.73 -2.42
CA MET A 251 -12.08 4.18 -1.84
C MET A 251 -12.21 5.59 -1.23
N ALA A 252 -13.05 6.47 -1.80
CA ALA A 252 -13.22 7.80 -1.23
C ALA A 252 -13.81 7.72 0.20
N SER A 253 -14.72 6.78 0.44
CA SER A 253 -15.23 6.49 1.77
C SER A 253 -14.15 5.97 2.74
N GLN A 254 -13.24 5.11 2.29
CA GLN A 254 -12.09 4.67 3.10
C GLN A 254 -11.13 5.82 3.40
N MET A 255 -10.85 6.67 2.41
CA MET A 255 -10.04 7.87 2.57
C MET A 255 -10.68 8.86 3.55
N PHE A 256 -11.99 9.04 3.47
CA PHE A 256 -12.74 9.90 4.39
C PHE A 256 -12.68 9.38 5.82
N PHE A 257 -12.79 8.06 6.03
CA PHE A 257 -12.62 7.47 7.34
C PHE A 257 -11.21 7.71 7.93
N LEU A 258 -10.16 7.57 7.13
CA LEU A 258 -8.79 7.92 7.55
C LEU A 258 -8.63 9.43 7.81
N ALA A 259 -9.28 10.28 7.02
CA ALA A 259 -9.28 11.72 7.21
C ALA A 259 -10.02 12.13 8.50
N LEU A 260 -11.09 11.42 8.90
CA LEU A 260 -11.73 11.60 10.20
C LEU A 260 -10.76 11.28 11.34
N ILE A 261 -10.08 10.13 11.29
CA ILE A 261 -9.08 9.76 12.29
C ILE A 261 -7.99 10.83 12.38
N GLN A 262 -7.43 11.26 11.25
CA GLN A 262 -6.37 12.28 11.26
C GLN A 262 -6.84 13.64 11.76
N SER A 263 -8.06 14.05 11.39
CA SER A 263 -8.63 15.34 11.81
C SER A 263 -8.93 15.39 13.31
N HIS A 264 -9.45 14.30 13.87
CA HIS A 264 -9.78 14.21 15.29
C HIS A 264 -8.60 13.83 16.17
N HIS A 265 -7.62 13.10 15.61
CA HIS A 265 -6.44 12.59 16.31
C HIS A 265 -5.17 12.92 15.51
N PRO A 266 -4.75 14.19 15.44
CA PRO A 266 -3.62 14.63 14.61
C PRO A 266 -2.28 13.99 15.01
N GLU A 267 -2.18 13.46 16.23
CA GLU A 267 -1.02 12.75 16.76
C GLU A 267 -1.02 11.26 16.36
N THR A 268 -1.96 10.79 15.56
CA THR A 268 -2.01 9.40 15.12
C THR A 268 -0.77 9.04 14.31
N VAL A 269 -0.19 7.86 14.60
CA VAL A 269 0.95 7.32 13.86
C VAL A 269 0.52 6.09 13.05
N SER A 270 0.79 6.09 11.76
CA SER A 270 0.57 4.95 10.86
C SER A 270 1.85 4.14 10.71
N VAL A 271 1.80 2.82 10.86
CA VAL A 271 2.96 1.93 10.73
C VAL A 271 2.60 0.74 9.85
N GLY A 272 3.43 0.41 8.86
CA GLY A 272 3.20 -0.78 8.05
C GLY A 272 4.25 -1.06 6.98
N THR A 273 4.12 -2.24 6.36
CA THR A 273 5.08 -2.75 5.38
C THR A 273 4.64 -2.49 3.95
N ASN A 274 5.49 -1.83 3.16
CA ASN A 274 5.45 -1.77 1.67
C ASN A 274 4.04 -1.76 1.03
N SER A 275 3.10 -0.98 1.58
CA SER A 275 1.73 -0.87 1.06
C SER A 275 1.51 0.51 0.43
N GLY A 276 0.87 0.53 -0.75
CA GLY A 276 0.47 1.79 -1.39
C GLY A 276 -0.58 2.55 -0.58
N ILE A 277 -1.39 1.85 0.22
CA ILE A 277 -2.41 2.52 1.05
C ILE A 277 -1.78 3.39 2.16
N LEU A 278 -0.55 3.08 2.60
CA LEU A 278 0.17 3.86 3.62
C LEU A 278 0.59 5.25 3.10
N GLU A 279 0.59 5.45 1.78
CA GLU A 279 0.91 6.75 1.18
C GLU A 279 -0.19 7.75 1.50
N LEU A 280 -1.43 7.29 1.59
CA LEU A 280 -2.58 8.15 1.79
C LEU A 280 -2.60 8.82 3.17
N PRO A 281 -2.47 8.08 4.30
CA PRO A 281 -2.29 8.71 5.61
C PRO A 281 -1.16 9.75 5.61
N HIS A 282 -0.01 9.41 5.02
CA HIS A 282 1.12 10.33 4.95
C HIS A 282 0.79 11.61 4.17
N LEU A 283 0.21 11.49 2.98
CA LEU A 283 -0.20 12.63 2.15
C LEU A 283 -1.32 13.45 2.81
N MET A 284 -2.07 12.89 3.75
CA MET A 284 -3.04 13.62 4.58
C MET A 284 -2.42 14.29 5.82
N GLY A 285 -1.12 14.11 6.04
CA GLY A 285 -0.39 14.70 7.16
C GLY A 285 -0.12 13.77 8.34
N MET A 286 -0.66 12.55 8.33
CA MET A 286 -0.44 11.57 9.39
C MET A 286 1.03 11.13 9.42
N ARG A 287 1.62 11.12 10.61
CA ARG A 287 2.97 10.58 10.79
C ARG A 287 2.97 9.11 10.36
N THR A 288 3.88 8.73 9.48
CA THR A 288 3.91 7.38 8.91
C THR A 288 5.30 6.76 9.01
N ILE A 289 5.39 5.58 9.62
CA ILE A 289 6.62 4.77 9.70
C ILE A 289 6.52 3.65 8.67
N TYR A 290 7.31 3.76 7.62
CA TYR A 290 7.42 2.75 6.56
C TYR A 290 8.41 1.66 6.94
N LEU A 291 7.95 0.42 6.92
CA LEU A 291 8.78 -0.77 7.06
C LEU A 291 9.15 -1.25 5.66
N GLU A 292 10.46 -1.26 5.37
CA GLU A 292 10.98 -1.55 4.04
C GLU A 292 11.95 -2.72 4.02
N ASN A 293 11.80 -3.59 3.04
CA ASN A 293 12.80 -4.58 2.67
C ASN A 293 14.07 -3.88 2.17
N LYS A 294 15.23 -4.17 2.74
CA LYS A 294 16.50 -3.56 2.33
C LYS A 294 16.88 -3.88 0.88
N HIS A 295 16.52 -5.05 0.37
CA HIS A 295 16.91 -5.53 -0.96
C HIS A 295 15.77 -5.61 -1.99
N ASP A 296 14.52 -5.32 -1.60
CA ASP A 296 13.35 -5.35 -2.48
C ASP A 296 12.83 -3.94 -2.80
N HIS A 297 12.30 -3.76 -4.02
CA HIS A 297 11.55 -2.59 -4.49
C HIS A 297 12.20 -1.20 -4.37
N ASP A 298 13.30 -0.91 -5.08
CA ASP A 298 13.76 0.46 -5.40
C ASP A 298 13.77 1.47 -4.21
N ARG A 299 13.79 0.97 -2.97
CA ARG A 299 13.60 1.69 -1.71
C ARG A 299 12.44 2.70 -1.78
N LYS A 300 11.20 2.23 -1.91
CA LYS A 300 9.98 3.06 -2.08
C LYS A 300 9.84 4.20 -1.05
N GLY A 301 9.81 3.88 0.24
CA GLY A 301 9.97 4.79 1.38
C GLY A 301 11.21 5.69 1.31
N LEU A 302 12.35 5.24 0.78
CA LEU A 302 13.48 6.16 0.54
C LEU A 302 13.20 7.14 -0.60
N ARG A 303 12.54 6.72 -1.68
CA ARG A 303 12.08 7.63 -2.73
C ARG A 303 11.16 8.68 -2.10
N TRP A 304 10.24 8.27 -1.25
CA TRP A 304 9.35 9.18 -0.52
C TRP A 304 10.09 10.13 0.40
N GLN A 305 10.93 9.62 1.28
CA GLN A 305 11.71 10.42 2.22
C GLN A 305 12.61 11.44 1.50
N LYS A 306 13.21 11.05 0.37
CA LYS A 306 14.06 11.95 -0.44
C LYS A 306 13.28 12.96 -1.26
N LYS A 307 12.09 12.58 -1.73
CA LYS A 307 11.30 13.42 -2.64
C LYS A 307 10.46 14.42 -1.88
N LEU A 308 9.79 13.98 -0.81
CA LEU A 308 8.80 14.79 -0.14
C LEU A 308 9.40 15.86 0.78
N GLU A 309 10.63 15.70 1.28
CA GLU A 309 11.21 16.55 2.35
C GLU A 309 10.27 16.77 3.57
N MET A 310 9.14 16.07 3.62
CA MET A 310 8.12 16.17 4.64
C MET A 310 8.61 15.44 5.89
N THR A 311 8.62 16.14 7.01
CA THR A 311 9.15 15.66 8.30
C THR A 311 8.34 14.53 8.95
N ASN A 312 7.24 14.11 8.32
CA ASN A 312 6.26 13.18 8.89
C ASN A 312 6.35 11.77 8.30
N ILE A 313 7.38 11.46 7.52
CA ILE A 313 7.69 10.09 7.10
C ILE A 313 9.00 9.62 7.72
N ASP A 314 8.90 8.52 8.45
CA ASP A 314 10.04 7.79 8.97
C ASP A 314 10.18 6.45 8.25
N ARG A 315 11.40 5.91 8.23
CA ARG A 315 11.72 4.69 7.48
C ARG A 315 12.55 3.74 8.31
N LEU A 316 12.05 2.52 8.50
CA LEU A 316 12.81 1.42 9.06
C LEU A 316 13.12 0.41 7.96
N SER A 317 14.38 0.32 7.56
CA SER A 317 14.83 -0.72 6.64
C SER A 317 15.17 -1.99 7.42
N THR A 318 14.55 -3.10 7.03
CA THR A 318 14.68 -4.42 7.65
C THR A 318 15.24 -5.43 6.65
N THR A 319 16.13 -6.29 7.13
CA THR A 319 16.74 -7.39 6.36
C THR A 319 16.17 -8.73 6.76
N ALA A 320 16.16 -9.04 8.05
CA ALA A 320 15.78 -10.37 8.53
C ALA A 320 14.26 -10.53 8.66
N ALA A 321 13.56 -9.50 9.13
CA ALA A 321 12.15 -9.63 9.48
C ALA A 321 11.21 -9.68 8.27
N THR A 322 11.46 -8.92 7.21
CA THR A 322 10.48 -8.79 6.12
C THR A 322 10.89 -9.54 4.86
N GLU A 323 12.17 -9.54 4.51
CA GLU A 323 12.66 -10.18 3.29
C GLU A 323 12.81 -11.70 3.44
N LEU A 324 13.50 -12.18 4.49
CA LEU A 324 13.61 -13.62 4.74
C LEU A 324 12.25 -14.25 4.96
N TRP A 325 11.44 -13.60 5.81
CA TRP A 325 10.08 -14.02 6.06
C TRP A 325 9.30 -14.06 4.76
N GLY A 326 9.34 -13.01 3.94
CA GLY A 326 8.60 -12.95 2.68
C GLY A 326 9.01 -14.05 1.71
N ARG A 327 10.32 -14.33 1.58
CA ARG A 327 10.84 -15.40 0.71
C ARG A 327 10.44 -16.79 1.19
N LYS A 328 10.51 -17.06 2.50
CA LYS A 328 10.05 -18.34 3.08
C LYS A 328 8.53 -18.47 2.98
N ASN A 329 7.80 -17.40 3.28
CA ASN A 329 6.35 -17.39 3.32
C ASN A 329 5.76 -17.76 1.97
N VAL A 330 6.29 -17.24 0.85
CA VAL A 330 5.86 -17.62 -0.51
C VAL A 330 5.91 -19.14 -0.70
N LEU A 331 7.08 -19.75 -0.48
CA LEU A 331 7.26 -21.19 -0.61
C LEU A 331 6.36 -21.96 0.38
N PHE A 332 6.26 -21.48 1.61
CA PHE A 332 5.54 -22.19 2.67
C PHE A 332 4.02 -22.16 2.48
N GLU A 333 3.45 -21.10 1.90
CA GLU A 333 2.03 -21.07 1.53
C GLU A 333 1.73 -22.11 0.46
N GLU A 334 2.52 -22.17 -0.62
CA GLU A 334 2.33 -23.16 -1.70
C GLU A 334 2.42 -24.60 -1.17
N VAL A 335 3.41 -24.87 -0.31
CA VAL A 335 3.58 -26.19 0.30
C VAL A 335 2.45 -26.51 1.28
N ARG A 336 1.94 -25.53 2.02
CA ARG A 336 0.82 -25.73 2.95
C ARG A 336 -0.44 -26.13 2.21
N GLU A 337 -0.75 -25.48 1.09
CA GLU A 337 -1.88 -25.85 0.24
C GLU A 337 -1.73 -27.29 -0.28
N TRP A 338 -0.53 -27.64 -0.75
CA TRP A 338 -0.23 -29.00 -1.21
C TRP A 338 -0.41 -30.06 -0.13
N LEU A 339 0.12 -29.83 1.08
CA LEU A 339 -0.08 -30.71 2.23
C LEU A 339 -1.55 -30.80 2.66
N GLY A 340 -2.35 -29.76 2.39
CA GLY A 340 -3.79 -29.73 2.61
C GLY A 340 -4.58 -30.54 1.58
N SER A 341 -4.14 -30.56 0.32
CA SER A 341 -4.75 -31.27 -0.82
C SER A 341 -4.44 -32.78 -0.90
N ARG A 342 -4.23 -33.41 0.26
CA ARG A 342 -3.72 -34.79 0.38
C ARG A 342 -4.67 -35.85 -0.18
N MET A 343 -4.09 -36.92 -0.74
CA MET A 343 -4.80 -38.18 -0.96
C MET A 343 -4.54 -39.16 0.19
N PRO A 344 -5.49 -40.05 0.54
CA PRO A 344 -5.27 -41.05 1.57
C PRO A 344 -4.08 -41.95 1.21
N GLY A 345 -3.05 -41.91 2.05
CA GLY A 345 -1.86 -42.74 1.93
C GLY A 345 -1.13 -42.84 3.26
N ALA A 346 -0.43 -43.96 3.47
CA ALA A 346 0.30 -44.22 4.72
C ALA A 346 1.64 -43.47 4.74
N TYR A 347 2.29 -43.31 3.59
CA TYR A 347 3.64 -42.75 3.47
C TYR A 347 3.80 -41.85 2.23
N PRO A 348 4.57 -40.75 2.34
CA PRO A 348 4.98 -39.99 1.18
C PRO A 348 5.85 -40.86 0.25
N SER A 349 5.86 -40.56 -1.06
CA SER A 349 6.86 -41.14 -1.97
C SER A 349 8.29 -40.77 -1.55
N GLU A 350 9.30 -41.47 -2.07
CA GLU A 350 10.71 -41.18 -1.76
C GLU A 350 11.07 -39.72 -2.10
N GLU A 351 10.59 -39.22 -3.24
CA GLU A 351 10.79 -37.82 -3.65
C GLU A 351 10.09 -36.84 -2.71
N GLN A 352 8.86 -37.12 -2.30
CA GLN A 352 8.12 -36.30 -1.34
C GLN A 352 8.80 -36.30 0.04
N ALA A 353 9.32 -37.45 0.48
CA ALA A 353 10.06 -37.57 1.73
C ALA A 353 11.38 -36.76 1.68
N ALA A 354 12.12 -36.85 0.58
CA ALA A 354 13.34 -36.09 0.34
C ALA A 354 13.06 -34.58 0.35
N PHE A 355 12.01 -34.14 -0.36
CA PHE A 355 11.57 -32.75 -0.35
C PHE A 355 11.23 -32.26 1.06
N LEU A 356 10.42 -33.02 1.81
CA LEU A 356 10.07 -32.67 3.19
C LEU A 356 11.28 -32.59 4.13
N SER A 357 12.30 -33.41 3.91
CA SER A 357 13.57 -33.32 4.64
C SER A 357 14.28 -32.00 4.33
N GLN A 358 14.44 -31.66 3.05
CA GLN A 358 15.08 -30.42 2.62
C GLN A 358 14.32 -29.18 3.14
N LEU A 359 12.98 -29.23 3.15
CA LEU A 359 12.14 -28.18 3.69
C LEU A 359 12.33 -27.98 5.20
N LYS A 360 12.41 -29.07 5.96
CA LYS A 360 12.68 -29.02 7.41
C LYS A 360 14.08 -28.49 7.72
N GLU A 361 15.07 -28.83 6.90
CA GLU A 361 16.41 -28.26 6.98
C GLU A 361 16.38 -26.75 6.74
N LEU A 362 15.72 -26.29 5.66
CA LEU A 362 15.54 -24.86 5.38
C LEU A 362 14.84 -24.13 6.52
N ALA A 363 13.79 -24.71 7.10
CA ALA A 363 13.07 -24.17 8.25
C ALA A 363 13.92 -24.13 9.55
N SER A 364 15.02 -24.88 9.58
CA SER A 364 15.95 -24.92 10.71
C SER A 364 17.15 -23.99 10.53
N LEU A 365 17.37 -23.47 9.32
CA LEU A 365 18.46 -22.53 9.03
C LEU A 365 18.16 -21.14 9.56
N ASP A 366 19.18 -20.55 10.18
CA ASP A 366 19.28 -19.12 10.46
C ASP A 366 20.17 -18.50 9.37
N GLU A 367 19.80 -17.33 8.82
CA GLU A 367 20.65 -16.66 7.82
C GLU A 367 21.97 -16.16 8.45
N GLY A 368 21.98 -15.97 9.78
CA GLY A 368 23.15 -15.50 10.54
C GLY A 368 24.28 -16.53 10.72
N THR A 369 24.02 -17.83 10.56
CA THR A 369 25.04 -18.87 10.73
C THR A 369 25.87 -19.05 9.45
N LYS A 370 26.96 -18.29 9.33
CA LYS A 370 28.01 -18.59 8.34
C LYS A 370 28.73 -19.88 8.72
N GLN A 371 28.61 -20.93 7.89
CA GLN A 371 29.57 -22.03 7.96
C GLN A 371 30.90 -21.59 7.34
N PRO A 372 32.05 -21.96 7.92
CA PRO A 372 33.36 -21.65 7.35
C PRO A 372 33.45 -22.10 5.89
N GLY A 373 33.80 -21.20 4.98
CA GLY A 373 34.00 -21.50 3.55
C GLY A 373 32.75 -21.42 2.65
N GLN A 374 31.55 -21.16 3.18
CA GLN A 374 30.35 -20.96 2.36
C GLN A 374 29.91 -19.50 2.33
N THR A 375 29.69 -18.95 1.14
CA THR A 375 29.37 -17.52 0.99
C THR A 375 27.91 -17.20 1.29
N ARG A 376 26.92 -18.10 1.10
CA ARG A 376 25.50 -17.91 1.51
C ARG A 376 24.71 -19.25 1.67
N PRO A 377 24.81 -19.97 2.79
CA PRO A 377 24.13 -21.26 3.00
C PRO A 377 22.61 -21.22 2.81
N PHE A 378 21.96 -20.17 3.33
CA PHE A 378 20.50 -20.02 3.25
C PHE A 378 20.00 -19.83 1.81
N ALA A 379 20.61 -18.93 1.04
CA ALA A 379 20.18 -18.63 -0.32
C ALA A 379 20.31 -19.85 -1.25
N GLN A 380 21.41 -20.61 -1.10
CA GLN A 380 21.59 -21.87 -1.83
C GLN A 380 20.53 -22.89 -1.42
N LYS A 381 20.32 -23.09 -0.11
CA LYS A 381 19.32 -24.06 0.36
C LYS A 381 17.91 -23.68 -0.08
N LEU A 382 17.56 -22.40 -0.03
CA LEU A 382 16.27 -21.92 -0.52
C LEU A 382 16.11 -22.22 -2.02
N ALA A 383 17.15 -21.96 -2.83
CA ALA A 383 17.12 -22.29 -4.26
C ALA A 383 16.97 -23.81 -4.49
N ASP A 384 17.72 -24.64 -3.77
CA ASP A 384 17.64 -26.10 -3.87
C ASP A 384 16.23 -26.62 -3.52
N VAL A 385 15.66 -26.12 -2.44
CA VAL A 385 14.31 -26.48 -1.98
C VAL A 385 13.27 -25.98 -2.98
N SER A 386 13.39 -24.76 -3.51
CA SER A 386 12.50 -24.24 -4.55
C SER A 386 12.57 -25.06 -5.84
N SER A 387 13.76 -25.51 -6.25
CA SER A 387 13.92 -26.42 -7.38
C SER A 387 13.31 -27.79 -7.11
N SER A 388 13.46 -28.33 -5.90
CA SER A 388 12.81 -29.57 -5.51
C SER A 388 11.29 -29.42 -5.50
N TRP A 389 10.78 -28.31 -4.98
CA TRP A 389 9.37 -27.99 -4.94
C TRP A 389 8.76 -27.92 -6.35
N ALA A 390 9.46 -27.31 -7.30
CA ALA A 390 9.00 -27.22 -8.69
C ALA A 390 8.76 -28.60 -9.34
N ARG A 391 9.49 -29.64 -8.90
CA ARG A 391 9.29 -31.03 -9.35
C ARG A 391 8.11 -31.69 -8.62
N SER A 392 7.99 -31.50 -7.31
CA SER A 392 6.98 -32.19 -6.49
C SER A 392 5.57 -31.60 -6.58
N ARG A 393 5.43 -30.31 -6.91
CA ARG A 393 4.15 -29.59 -6.84
C ARG A 393 3.06 -30.08 -7.80
N SER A 394 3.40 -30.83 -8.84
CA SER A 394 2.44 -31.41 -9.78
C SER A 394 1.79 -32.70 -9.27
N GLU A 395 2.33 -33.31 -8.22
CA GLU A 395 1.83 -34.55 -7.65
C GLU A 395 0.95 -34.28 -6.43
N HIS A 396 -0.03 -35.15 -6.16
CA HIS A 396 -0.74 -35.11 -4.87
C HIS A 396 0.14 -35.62 -3.73
N PHE A 397 0.07 -34.97 -2.57
CA PHE A 397 0.74 -35.47 -1.38
C PHE A 397 0.09 -36.79 -0.90
N THR A 398 0.91 -37.83 -0.68
CA THR A 398 0.44 -39.17 -0.25
C THR A 398 0.77 -39.52 1.20
N GLY A 399 1.31 -38.57 1.98
CA GLY A 399 1.71 -38.81 3.36
C GLY A 399 0.59 -38.68 4.39
N SER A 400 0.85 -39.24 5.58
CA SER A 400 -0.07 -39.23 6.72
C SER A 400 -0.22 -37.85 7.40
N ASN A 401 -1.24 -37.70 8.25
CA ASN A 401 -1.49 -36.49 9.06
C ASN A 401 -0.32 -36.14 9.98
N SER A 402 0.38 -37.14 10.52
CA SER A 402 1.53 -36.90 11.38
C SER A 402 2.71 -36.32 10.58
N THR A 403 2.92 -36.81 9.36
CA THR A 403 4.00 -36.36 8.47
C THR A 403 3.78 -34.91 8.04
N SER A 404 2.57 -34.58 7.58
CA SER A 404 2.23 -33.20 7.21
C SER A 404 2.22 -32.27 8.43
N GLY A 405 1.67 -32.72 9.56
CA GLY A 405 1.67 -31.96 10.82
C GLY A 405 3.07 -31.59 11.29
N ALA A 406 4.04 -32.51 11.23
CA ALA A 406 5.41 -32.24 11.61
C ALA A 406 6.12 -31.23 10.67
N ALA A 407 5.85 -31.29 9.36
CA ALA A 407 6.39 -30.32 8.41
C ALA A 407 5.79 -28.92 8.63
N LEU A 408 4.46 -28.84 8.77
CA LEU A 408 3.74 -27.59 9.04
C LEU A 408 4.19 -26.94 10.34
N ALA A 409 4.40 -27.73 11.40
CA ALA A 409 4.92 -27.23 12.67
C ALA A 409 6.31 -26.58 12.48
N LYS A 410 7.24 -27.24 11.78
CA LYS A 410 8.57 -26.69 11.52
C LYS A 410 8.54 -25.42 10.66
N MET A 411 7.69 -25.38 9.64
CA MET A 411 7.51 -24.18 8.80
C MET A 411 7.01 -23.00 9.63
N ASN A 412 5.98 -23.23 10.46
CA ASN A 412 5.42 -22.20 11.34
C ASN A 412 6.46 -21.73 12.37
N ASP A 413 7.18 -22.65 13.01
CA ASP A 413 8.27 -22.33 13.95
C ASP A 413 9.36 -21.47 13.28
N SER A 414 9.71 -21.77 12.02
CA SER A 414 10.68 -20.99 11.26
C SER A 414 10.20 -19.56 11.02
N LEU A 415 8.95 -19.36 10.60
CA LEU A 415 8.42 -18.01 10.34
C LEU A 415 8.36 -17.17 11.63
N LEU A 416 8.17 -17.81 12.78
CA LEU A 416 8.20 -17.15 14.09
C LEU A 416 9.62 -16.75 14.52
N LYS A 417 10.67 -17.34 13.94
CA LYS A 417 12.07 -16.94 14.22
C LYS A 417 12.49 -15.70 13.46
N ASP A 418 11.90 -15.45 12.29
CA ASP A 418 12.20 -14.28 11.47
C ASP A 418 11.60 -13.05 12.15
N LYS A 419 12.40 -12.37 12.96
CA LYS A 419 11.99 -11.25 13.83
C LYS A 419 12.95 -10.07 13.62
N LEU A 420 12.58 -8.88 14.09
CA LEU A 420 13.53 -7.77 14.16
C LEU A 420 14.71 -8.17 15.03
N THR A 421 15.91 -7.96 14.51
CA THR A 421 17.14 -8.04 15.30
C THR A 421 17.13 -6.99 16.40
N ARG A 422 17.98 -7.14 17.42
CA ARG A 422 18.12 -6.14 18.49
C ARG A 422 18.41 -4.75 17.91
N ASP A 423 19.35 -4.67 16.96
CA ASP A 423 19.71 -3.42 16.31
C ASP A 423 18.56 -2.82 15.48
N GLU A 424 17.75 -3.66 14.82
CA GLU A 424 16.55 -3.20 14.10
C GLU A 424 15.49 -2.67 15.06
N LEU A 425 15.31 -3.31 16.22
CA LEU A 425 14.38 -2.88 17.26
C LEU A 425 14.83 -1.57 17.92
N ASP A 426 16.12 -1.43 18.21
CA ASP A 426 16.69 -0.21 18.78
C ASP A 426 16.58 0.95 17.78
N ARG A 427 16.76 0.70 16.48
CA ARG A 427 16.48 1.69 15.43
C ARG A 427 15.00 2.07 15.37
N PHE A 428 14.09 1.12 15.49
CA PHE A 428 12.66 1.40 15.55
C PHE A 428 12.32 2.30 16.75
N ARG A 429 12.79 1.94 17.95
CA ARG A 429 12.59 2.73 19.18
C ARG A 429 13.15 4.15 19.05
N LYS A 430 14.34 4.28 18.44
CA LYS A 430 14.93 5.60 18.16
C LYS A 430 14.05 6.43 17.22
N ILE A 431 13.63 5.87 16.08
CA ILE A 431 12.71 6.53 15.14
C ILE A 431 11.42 6.95 15.84
N TRP A 432 10.89 6.06 16.67
CA TRP A 432 9.67 6.32 17.43
C TRP A 432 9.84 7.55 18.33
N GLN A 433 10.87 7.55 19.18
CA GLN A 433 11.19 8.63 20.10
C GLN A 433 11.44 9.95 19.40
N GLU A 434 12.24 9.96 18.32
CA GLU A 434 12.54 11.18 17.56
C GLU A 434 11.27 11.87 17.05
N GLY A 435 10.25 11.11 16.65
CA GLY A 435 9.00 11.74 16.26
C GLY A 435 8.09 12.15 17.42
N LEU A 436 8.17 11.50 18.59
CA LEU A 436 7.52 12.03 19.81
C LEU A 436 8.13 13.38 20.22
N ASP A 437 9.46 13.50 20.10
CA ASP A 437 10.17 14.75 20.35
C ASP A 437 9.73 15.85 19.35
N ARG A 438 9.45 15.48 18.09
CA ARG A 438 8.87 16.41 17.10
C ARG A 438 7.44 16.84 17.47
N GLU A 439 6.59 15.90 17.91
CA GLU A 439 5.21 16.18 18.34
C GLU A 439 5.18 17.20 19.50
N THR A 440 6.05 17.02 20.50
CA THR A 440 6.14 17.89 21.68
C THR A 440 6.77 19.26 21.39
N SER A 441 7.64 19.37 20.38
CA SER A 441 8.29 20.62 19.98
C SER A 441 7.37 21.65 19.28
N GLY A 442 6.09 21.34 19.06
CA GLY A 442 5.07 22.27 18.55
C GLY A 442 5.18 22.66 17.07
N ARG A 443 6.33 22.43 16.41
CA ARG A 443 6.60 22.85 15.02
C ARG A 443 5.68 22.23 13.97
N SER A 444 5.01 21.11 14.26
CA SER A 444 4.02 20.51 13.35
C SER A 444 2.58 20.89 13.69
N GLN A 445 2.22 21.11 14.97
CA GLN A 445 0.82 21.21 15.40
C GLN A 445 0.16 22.57 15.10
N GLU A 446 0.89 23.68 15.10
CA GLU A 446 0.33 25.03 14.85
C GLU A 446 -0.15 25.23 13.41
N ALA A 447 0.51 24.59 12.44
CA ALA A 447 0.11 24.62 11.03
C ALA A 447 -1.18 23.82 10.76
N TRP A 448 -1.48 22.80 11.58
CA TRP A 448 -2.66 21.94 11.40
C TRP A 448 -3.91 22.46 12.13
N ARG A 449 -3.75 22.99 13.34
CA ARG A 449 -4.88 23.51 14.13
C ARG A 449 -5.58 24.68 13.44
N SER A 450 -4.83 25.56 12.77
CA SER A 450 -5.43 26.67 12.01
C SER A 450 -6.28 26.20 10.83
N VAL A 451 -5.91 25.11 10.16
CA VAL A 451 -6.62 24.57 8.98
C VAL A 451 -7.94 23.86 9.35
N LEU A 452 -8.01 23.22 10.51
CA LEU A 452 -9.21 22.53 10.99
C LEU A 452 -10.22 23.47 11.67
N VAL A 453 -9.75 24.53 12.32
CA VAL A 453 -10.62 25.55 12.93
C VAL A 453 -11.38 26.34 11.87
N ASP A 454 -10.78 26.63 10.71
CA ASP A 454 -11.47 27.25 9.58
C ASP A 454 -12.62 26.37 9.04
N GLN A 455 -12.48 25.03 9.06
CA GLN A 455 -13.54 24.11 8.60
C GLN A 455 -14.72 23.96 9.58
N GLN A 456 -14.55 24.30 10.86
CA GLN A 456 -15.66 24.31 11.82
C GLN A 456 -16.40 25.65 11.87
N GLN A 457 -15.79 26.75 11.41
CA GLN A 457 -16.44 28.06 11.33
C GLN A 457 -17.10 28.33 9.97
N GLU A 458 -16.68 27.69 8.88
CA GLU A 458 -17.29 27.83 7.56
C GLU A 458 -18.45 26.84 7.33
N GLY A 459 -19.57 27.07 8.03
CA GLY A 459 -20.90 26.64 7.58
C GLY A 459 -21.45 27.47 6.42
N THR A 460 -20.58 28.12 5.66
CA THR A 460 -20.92 29.00 4.53
C THR A 460 -20.31 28.39 3.27
N PRO A 461 -21.07 28.24 2.16
CA PRO A 461 -20.48 27.76 0.91
C PRO A 461 -19.34 28.70 0.54
N ILE A 462 -18.14 28.14 0.31
CA ILE A 462 -17.05 28.88 -0.31
C ILE A 462 -17.57 29.30 -1.69
N ALA A 463 -18.00 30.57 -1.79
CA ALA A 463 -18.19 31.21 -3.06
C ALA A 463 -16.87 31.08 -3.81
N ALA A 464 -16.93 30.48 -5.00
CA ALA A 464 -15.80 30.45 -5.91
C ALA A 464 -15.34 31.90 -6.11
N ASP A 465 -14.16 32.22 -5.59
CA ASP A 465 -13.52 33.50 -5.86
C ASP A 465 -13.03 33.45 -7.32
N GLU A 466 -13.97 33.76 -8.22
CA GLU A 466 -13.69 34.25 -9.57
C GLU A 466 -13.21 35.69 -9.42
N THR A 467 -11.91 35.95 -9.46
CA THR A 467 -11.31 37.14 -10.10
C THR A 467 -9.81 37.15 -9.86
N ASP A 468 -9.05 36.59 -10.80
CA ASP A 468 -7.74 37.15 -11.14
C ASP A 468 -7.30 36.66 -12.53
N PHE A 469 -8.00 37.15 -13.55
CA PHE A 469 -7.52 37.22 -14.93
C PHE A 469 -8.23 38.37 -15.65
N ASN A 470 -7.69 39.58 -15.50
CA ASN A 470 -7.97 40.69 -16.41
C ASN A 470 -6.88 40.70 -17.49
N PRO A 471 -7.18 40.39 -18.77
CA PRO A 471 -6.27 40.72 -19.87
C PRO A 471 -6.30 42.25 -20.12
N PRO A 472 -5.25 42.84 -20.68
CA PRO A 472 -5.10 44.29 -20.74
C PRO A 472 -6.16 44.93 -21.66
N VAL A 473 -6.81 45.96 -21.11
CA VAL A 473 -7.77 46.83 -21.79
C VAL A 473 -7.06 47.60 -22.90
N ASN A 474 -7.53 47.42 -24.13
CA ASN A 474 -7.20 48.31 -25.23
C ASN A 474 -8.22 49.46 -25.28
N VAL A 475 -7.70 50.68 -25.26
CA VAL A 475 -8.45 51.94 -25.16
C VAL A 475 -9.07 52.29 -26.52
N ALA A 476 -10.39 52.40 -26.59
CA ALA A 476 -11.07 53.29 -27.55
C ALA A 476 -12.41 53.79 -26.99
N ARG A 477 -12.65 55.09 -27.24
CA ARG A 477 -13.57 56.03 -26.60
C ARG A 477 -15.06 55.94 -27.06
N PRO A 478 -15.98 56.70 -26.44
CA PRO A 478 -17.39 56.32 -26.24
C PRO A 478 -18.38 57.01 -27.21
N ARG A 479 -19.62 56.51 -27.24
CA ARG A 479 -20.85 57.31 -27.39
C ARG A 479 -22.03 56.68 -26.63
N SER A 480 -22.62 57.45 -25.73
CA SER A 480 -23.95 57.27 -25.08
C SER A 480 -25.09 57.68 -26.05
N PRO A 481 -26.37 57.79 -25.63
CA PRO A 481 -27.27 56.85 -24.93
C PRO A 481 -28.66 56.76 -25.61
N SER A 482 -29.54 55.86 -25.16
CA SER A 482 -31.03 55.91 -25.13
C SER A 482 -31.58 54.48 -25.27
N SER A 483 -32.65 53.99 -24.67
CA SER A 483 -33.69 54.45 -23.75
C SER A 483 -34.57 53.21 -23.47
N THR A 484 -35.55 53.34 -22.56
CA THR A 484 -36.80 52.57 -22.48
C THR A 484 -36.78 51.12 -21.93
N MET A 485 -37.18 51.02 -20.65
CA MET A 485 -38.10 50.00 -20.06
C MET A 485 -39.51 50.06 -20.73
N PRO A 486 -40.55 49.24 -20.39
CA PRO A 486 -40.66 48.01 -19.56
C PRO A 486 -41.55 46.89 -20.20
N GLY A 487 -41.75 45.76 -19.50
CA GLY A 487 -42.89 44.84 -19.68
C GLY A 487 -42.60 43.43 -19.16
N ALA A 488 -42.94 43.07 -17.91
CA ALA A 488 -44.24 42.54 -17.44
C ALA A 488 -44.56 41.11 -17.94
N PHE A 489 -44.43 40.14 -17.00
CA PHE A 489 -45.28 38.97 -16.63
C PHE A 489 -46.27 38.32 -17.63
N PRO A 490 -46.86 37.10 -17.40
CA PRO A 490 -46.79 36.22 -16.21
C PRO A 490 -46.65 34.69 -16.46
N GLU A 491 -46.44 34.00 -15.33
CA GLU A 491 -47.02 32.73 -14.84
C GLU A 491 -47.60 31.67 -15.78
N GLY A 492 -47.36 30.40 -15.41
CA GLY A 492 -48.25 29.30 -15.77
C GLY A 492 -47.76 27.90 -15.36
N SER A 493 -48.13 27.50 -14.14
CA SER A 493 -48.29 26.11 -13.61
C SER A 493 -47.05 25.30 -13.22
#